data_AF-A0A2V5K834-F1
#
_entry.id   AF-A0A2V5K834-F1
#
_cell.length_a   1.000
_cell.length_b   1.000
_cell.length_c   1.000
_cell.angle_alpha   90.00
_cell.angle_beta   90.00
_cell.angle_gamma   90.00
#
_symmetry.space_group_name_H-M   'P 1'
#
loop_
_entity.id
_entity.type
_entity.pdbx_description
1 polymer ?
#
loop_
_entity_poly.entity_id
_entity_poly.type
_entity_poly.pdbx_seq_one_letter_code
_entity_poly.pdbx_strand_id
1 'polypeptide(L)'
;MMFDATEKWPDTPSFLRLYMEDGDAVFKQALQAGATAVTPMTKLAFGERVGRVRDPLGNIWWIHQRLEEIDCEEMSKRAAQKEYIEAMKYVLKLR
;
A
#
# COMPACT_ATOMS: atom_id res chain seq x y z
N MET A 1 14.29 -18.47 -1.20
CA MET A 1 13.07 -18.12 -0.42
C MET A 1 13.46 -17.92 1.04
N MET A 2 12.55 -17.64 1.97
CA MET A 2 12.85 -17.20 3.36
C MET A 2 13.91 -18.02 4.14
N PHE A 3 14.22 -19.25 3.70
CA PHE A 3 15.23 -20.15 4.28
C PHE A 3 16.41 -20.46 3.34
N ASP A 4 16.40 -19.96 2.11
CA ASP A 4 17.51 -20.04 1.16
C ASP A 4 18.25 -18.70 1.20
N ALA A 5 19.22 -18.59 2.10
CA ALA A 5 20.15 -17.48 2.16
C ALA A 5 21.56 -18.04 2.08
N THR A 6 22.32 -17.60 1.08
CA THR A 6 23.77 -17.82 1.03
C THR A 6 24.44 -16.46 1.13
N GLU A 7 25.64 -16.43 1.69
CA GLU A 7 26.43 -15.20 1.86
C GLU A 7 26.69 -14.44 0.55
N LYS A 8 26.53 -15.12 -0.60
CA LYS A 8 26.74 -14.58 -1.94
C LYS A 8 25.48 -13.98 -2.56
N TRP A 9 24.30 -14.20 -1.97
CA TRP A 9 23.06 -13.70 -2.52
C TRP A 9 22.74 -12.33 -1.94
N PRO A 10 22.40 -11.34 -2.78
CA PRO A 10 21.98 -10.04 -2.29
C PRO A 10 20.63 -10.16 -1.58
N ASP A 11 20.40 -9.31 -0.57
CA ASP A 11 19.08 -9.12 0.02
C ASP A 11 18.08 -8.84 -1.10
N THR A 12 17.02 -9.65 -1.15
CA THR A 12 16.00 -9.56 -2.20
C THR A 12 14.64 -9.23 -1.57
N PRO A 13 14.43 -7.99 -1.08
CA PRO A 13 13.16 -7.58 -0.53
C PRO A 13 12.07 -7.63 -1.61
N SER A 14 10.93 -8.20 -1.24
CA SER A 14 9.78 -8.37 -2.12
C SER A 14 8.92 -7.12 -2.14
N PHE A 15 8.26 -6.88 -3.28
CA PHE A 15 7.28 -5.82 -3.45
C PHE A 15 5.93 -6.44 -3.83
N LEU A 16 5.06 -6.60 -2.83
CA LEU A 16 3.84 -7.40 -2.96
C LEU A 16 2.59 -6.53 -2.82
N ARG A 17 1.53 -6.89 -3.55
CA ARG A 17 0.21 -6.29 -3.45
C ARG A 17 -0.78 -7.33 -2.95
N LEU A 18 -1.48 -7.00 -1.88
CA LEU A 18 -2.50 -7.83 -1.26
C LEU A 18 -3.83 -7.09 -1.34
N TYR A 19 -4.85 -7.77 -1.86
CA TYR A 19 -6.23 -7.29 -1.88
C TYR A 19 -7.01 -7.95 -0.76
N MET A 20 -7.48 -7.15 0.18
CA MET A 20 -8.14 -7.60 1.41
C MET A 20 -9.50 -6.93 1.53
N GLU A 21 -10.45 -7.60 2.19
CA GLU A 21 -11.76 -7.03 2.49
C GLU A 21 -11.66 -5.87 3.50
N ASP A 22 -10.81 -6.03 4.54
CA ASP A 22 -10.53 -5.01 5.54
C ASP A 22 -9.02 -4.68 5.55
N GLY A 23 -8.65 -3.65 4.80
CA GLY A 23 -7.26 -3.22 4.69
C GLY A 23 -6.76 -2.52 5.96
N ASP A 24 -7.62 -1.82 6.69
CA ASP A 24 -7.23 -1.12 7.92
C ASP A 24 -6.90 -2.12 9.04
N ALA A 25 -7.67 -3.20 9.17
CA ALA A 25 -7.38 -4.27 10.13
C ALA A 25 -6.04 -4.95 9.84
N VAL A 26 -5.78 -5.32 8.57
CA VAL A 26 -4.51 -5.94 8.15
C VAL A 26 -3.34 -4.97 8.33
N PHE A 27 -3.53 -3.69 8.01
CA PHE A 27 -2.51 -2.67 8.21
C PHE A 27 -2.12 -2.54 9.68
N LYS A 28 -3.13 -2.48 10.58
CA LYS A 28 -2.90 -2.44 12.03
C LYS A 28 -2.19 -3.69 12.53
N GLN A 29 -2.59 -4.87 12.05
CA GLN A 29 -1.95 -6.15 12.39
C GLN A 29 -0.48 -6.16 11.96
N ALA A 30 -0.17 -5.67 10.77
CA ALA A 30 1.21 -5.59 10.28
C ALA A 30 2.07 -4.69 11.17
N LEU A 31 1.55 -3.53 11.59
CA LEU A 31 2.26 -2.65 12.53
C LEU A 31 2.50 -3.31 13.89
N GLN A 32 1.52 -4.04 14.42
CA GLN A 32 1.65 -4.79 15.66
C GLN A 32 2.69 -5.93 15.55
N ALA A 33 2.85 -6.50 14.36
CA ALA A 33 3.86 -7.51 14.05
C ALA A 33 5.28 -6.94 13.83
N GLY A 34 5.47 -5.63 13.98
CA GLY A 34 6.77 -4.97 13.85
C GLY A 34 7.06 -4.36 12.48
N ALA A 35 6.06 -4.30 11.58
CA ALA A 35 6.21 -3.55 10.35
C ALA A 35 6.20 -2.03 10.62
N THR A 36 6.85 -1.27 9.75
CA THR A 36 6.85 0.19 9.77
C THR A 36 5.91 0.74 8.69
N ALA A 37 5.07 1.71 9.04
CA ALA A 37 4.23 2.40 8.05
C ALA A 37 5.10 3.18 7.05
N VAL A 38 5.01 2.84 5.77
CA VAL A 38 5.59 3.62 4.67
C VAL A 38 4.58 4.67 4.23
N THR A 39 3.33 4.26 4.02
CA THR A 39 2.18 5.17 3.90
C THR A 39 0.95 4.59 4.61
N PRO A 40 0.21 5.38 5.42
CA PRO A 40 -1.09 5.04 5.97
C PRO A 40 -2.10 4.73 4.87
N MET A 41 -3.11 3.95 5.26
CA MET A 41 -4.29 3.66 4.46
C MET A 41 -4.98 4.97 4.04
N THR A 42 -5.02 5.21 2.74
CA THR A 42 -5.52 6.46 2.15
C THR A 42 -6.56 6.13 1.08
N LYS A 43 -7.70 6.83 1.08
CA LYS A 43 -8.73 6.69 0.04
C LYS A 43 -8.25 7.39 -1.23
N LEU A 44 -8.33 6.71 -2.37
CA LEU A 44 -7.87 7.20 -3.66
C LEU A 44 -9.05 7.42 -4.62
N ALA A 45 -8.81 8.23 -5.66
CA ALA A 45 -9.83 8.65 -6.62
C ALA A 45 -10.49 7.48 -7.37
N PHE A 46 -9.80 6.35 -7.45
CA PHE A 46 -10.22 5.14 -8.17
C PHE A 46 -10.93 4.11 -7.29
N GLY A 47 -11.51 4.52 -6.16
CA GLY A 47 -12.41 3.67 -5.37
C GLY A 47 -11.71 2.64 -4.50
N GLU A 48 -10.42 2.82 -4.26
CA GLU A 48 -9.64 1.97 -3.38
C GLU A 48 -9.11 2.76 -2.18
N ARG A 49 -8.89 2.04 -1.09
CA ARG A 49 -8.11 2.48 0.04
C ARG A 49 -6.81 1.71 0.05
N VAL A 50 -5.68 2.42 0.02
CA VAL A 50 -4.37 1.80 -0.14
C VAL A 50 -3.39 2.32 0.91
N GLY A 51 -2.64 1.40 1.50
CA GLY A 51 -1.55 1.69 2.44
C GLY A 51 -0.34 0.81 2.15
N ARG A 52 0.81 1.21 2.67
CA ARG A 52 2.07 0.47 2.51
C ARG A 52 2.76 0.30 3.85
N VAL A 53 3.25 -0.90 4.11
CA VAL A 53 4.09 -1.22 5.26
C VAL A 53 5.39 -1.87 4.79
N ARG A 54 6.47 -1.62 5.52
CA ARG A 54 7.75 -2.32 5.38
C ARG A 54 7.89 -3.28 6.53
N ASP A 55 8.03 -4.58 6.26
CA ASP A 55 8.26 -5.56 7.32
C ASP A 55 9.72 -5.56 7.82
N PRO A 56 10.03 -6.26 8.93
CA PRO A 56 11.39 -6.33 9.46
C PRO A 56 12.44 -6.95 8.53
N LEU A 57 12.01 -7.71 7.51
CA LEU A 57 12.89 -8.31 6.50
C LEU A 57 13.08 -7.39 5.29
N GLY A 58 12.52 -6.17 5.34
CA GLY A 58 12.66 -5.17 4.29
C GLY A 58 11.65 -5.28 3.16
N ASN A 59 10.71 -6.25 3.19
CA ASN A 59 9.69 -6.36 2.14
C ASN A 59 8.70 -5.21 2.24
N ILE A 60 8.24 -4.72 1.09
CA ILE A 60 7.18 -3.72 1.00
C ILE A 60 5.87 -4.40 0.63
N TRP A 61 4.88 -4.24 1.50
CA TRP A 61 3.54 -4.75 1.34
C TRP A 61 2.59 -3.60 1.04
N TRP A 62 1.91 -3.69 -0.10
CA TRP A 62 0.80 -2.82 -0.46
C TRP A 62 -0.49 -3.51 -0.05
N ILE A 63 -1.22 -2.88 0.85
CA ILE A 63 -2.51 -3.36 1.34
C ILE A 63 -3.57 -2.56 0.62
N HIS A 64 -4.31 -3.24 -0.25
CA HIS A 64 -5.41 -2.69 -1.03
C HIS A 64 -6.73 -3.17 -0.43
N GLN A 65 -7.67 -2.25 -0.31
CA GLN A 65 -9.07 -2.53 -0.02
C GLN A 65 -9.91 -1.85 -1.09
N ARG A 66 -10.74 -2.63 -1.78
CA ARG A 66 -11.70 -2.09 -2.74
C ARG A 66 -12.90 -1.55 -1.96
N LEU A 67 -13.19 -0.27 -2.10
CA LEU A 67 -14.35 0.38 -1.47
C LEU A 67 -15.55 0.43 -2.41
N GLU A 68 -15.30 0.75 -3.68
CA GLU A 68 -16.32 0.94 -4.71
C GLU A 68 -15.72 0.70 -6.10
N GLU A 69 -16.53 0.22 -7.03
CA GLU A 69 -16.17 0.19 -8.45
C GLU A 69 -16.52 1.54 -9.08
N ILE A 70 -15.54 2.16 -9.73
CA ILE A 70 -15.68 3.48 -10.34
C ILE A 70 -15.31 3.38 -11.81
N ASP A 71 -16.12 3.99 -12.67
CA ASP A 71 -15.81 4.12 -14.09
C ASP A 71 -14.72 5.19 -14.36
N CYS A 72 -14.25 5.24 -15.60
CA CYS A 72 -13.19 6.16 -16.00
C CYS A 72 -13.60 7.64 -15.93
N GLU A 73 -14.89 7.95 -16.12
CA GLU A 73 -15.38 9.33 -16.13
C GLU A 73 -15.42 9.92 -14.72
N GLU A 74 -15.99 9.16 -13.78
CA GLU A 74 -16.05 9.52 -12.37
C GLU A 74 -14.66 9.52 -11.74
N MET A 75 -13.79 8.59 -12.11
CA MET A 75 -12.38 8.60 -11.70
C MET A 75 -11.69 9.91 -12.13
N SER A 76 -11.93 10.37 -13.36
CA SER A 76 -11.36 11.61 -13.89
C SER A 76 -11.88 12.85 -13.13
N LYS A 77 -13.18 12.86 -12.80
CA LYS A 77 -13.80 13.92 -11.97
C LYS A 77 -13.18 13.96 -10.58
N ARG A 78 -13.01 12.81 -9.92
CA ARG A 78 -12.40 12.70 -8.59
C ARG A 78 -10.92 13.09 -8.63
N ALA A 79 -10.17 12.68 -9.64
CA ALA A 79 -8.76 13.02 -9.80
C ALA A 79 -8.49 14.54 -9.92
N ALA A 80 -9.48 15.32 -10.34
CA ALA A 80 -9.39 16.79 -10.39
C ALA A 80 -9.69 17.47 -9.04
N GLN A 81 -10.25 16.75 -8.07
CA GLN A 81 -10.56 17.33 -6.76
C GLN A 81 -9.32 17.42 -5.88
N LYS A 82 -9.21 18.51 -5.12
CA LYS A 82 -8.04 18.83 -4.30
C LYS A 82 -7.68 17.70 -3.31
N GLU A 83 -8.68 17.09 -2.67
CA GLU A 83 -8.49 15.99 -1.71
C GLU A 83 -7.75 14.80 -2.34
N TYR A 84 -8.19 14.34 -3.50
CA TYR A 84 -7.57 13.20 -4.17
C TYR A 84 -6.21 13.53 -4.78
N ILE A 85 -5.99 14.78 -5.21
CA ILE A 85 -4.68 15.25 -5.65
C ILE A 85 -3.68 15.19 -4.48
N GLU A 86 -4.09 15.63 -3.29
CA GLU A 86 -3.27 15.59 -2.08
C GLU A 86 -3.00 14.14 -1.64
N ALA A 87 -4.02 13.28 -1.68
CA ALA A 87 -3.90 11.84 -1.42
C ALA A 87 -2.92 11.15 -2.39
N MET A 88 -2.99 11.45 -3.68
CA MET A 88 -2.07 10.90 -4.70
C MET A 88 -0.63 11.37 -4.51
N LYS A 89 -0.42 12.67 -4.22
CA LYS A 89 0.90 13.22 -3.90
C LYS A 89 1.52 12.54 -2.69
N TYR A 90 0.69 12.21 -1.70
CA TYR A 90 1.13 11.54 -0.50
C TYR A 90 1.60 10.10 -0.78
N VAL A 91 0.84 9.33 -1.56
CA VAL A 91 1.23 7.96 -1.96
C VAL A 91 2.48 7.95 -2.84
N LEU A 92 2.66 8.96 -3.70
CA LEU A 92 3.80 9.06 -4.61
C LEU A 92 5.08 9.60 -3.98
N LYS A 93 5.03 10.22 -2.79
CA LYS A 93 6.22 10.61 -2.04
C LYS A 93 6.93 9.36 -1.52
N LEU A 94 7.79 8.78 -2.36
CA LEU A 94 8.88 7.92 -1.94
C LEU A 94 9.93 8.81 -1.25
N ARG A 95 10.22 8.51 0.01
CA ARG A 95 11.42 9.00 0.70
C ARG A 95 12.46 7.90 0.70
#